data_AF-A0A838DAT3-F1
#
_entry.id   AF-A0A838DAT3-F1
#
_cell.length_a   1.000
_cell.length_b   1.000
_cell.length_c   1.000
_cell.angle_alpha   90.00
_cell.angle_beta   90.00
_cell.angle_gamma   90.00
#
_symmetry.space_group_name_H-M   'P 1'
#
loop_
_entity.id
_entity.type
_entity.pdbx_description
1 polymer ?
#
loop_
_entity_poly.entity_id
_entity_poly.type
_entity_poly.pdbx_seq_one_letter_code
_entity_poly.pdbx_strand_id
1 'polypeptide(L)'
;MAKVQNPEDNEAKIRKIEGKILEKLFTLSNQQAPLTSDDELRAFLPETTGSSNFDIAIENLIVGGFVSRIGNDEYQITMNGIDEHSRRNNEGMLF
;
A
#
# COMPACT_ATOMS: atom_id res chain seq x y z
N MET A 1 17.57 -23.78 -12.70
CA MET A 1 17.45 -23.79 -11.23
C MET A 1 16.47 -22.69 -10.85
N ALA A 2 15.27 -23.05 -10.37
CA ALA A 2 14.32 -22.06 -9.88
C ALA A 2 14.92 -21.43 -8.62
N LYS A 3 15.11 -20.10 -8.61
CA LYS A 3 15.42 -19.38 -7.38
C LYS A 3 14.24 -19.61 -6.45
N VAL A 4 14.43 -20.44 -5.42
CA VAL A 4 13.48 -20.55 -4.31
C VAL A 4 13.41 -19.16 -3.71
N GLN A 5 12.28 -18.46 -3.89
CA GLN A 5 12.07 -17.16 -3.27
C GLN A 5 12.07 -17.38 -1.76
N ASN A 6 12.99 -16.74 -1.04
CA ASN A 6 13.00 -16.81 0.42
C ASN A 6 11.73 -16.12 0.95
N PRO A 7 11.04 -16.69 1.95
CA PRO A 7 9.86 -16.08 2.57
C PRO A 7 10.13 -14.65 3.08
N GLU A 8 11.33 -14.41 3.62
CA GLU A 8 11.80 -13.10 4.09
C GLU A 8 11.86 -12.06 2.97
N ASP A 9 12.23 -12.47 1.75
CA ASP A 9 12.25 -11.57 0.59
C ASP A 9 10.82 -11.13 0.20
N ASN A 10 9.82 -11.97 0.45
CA ASN A 10 8.42 -11.64 0.17
C ASN A 10 7.86 -10.68 1.21
N GLU A 11 8.16 -10.89 2.49
CA GLU A 11 7.71 -9.99 3.55
C GLU A 11 8.29 -8.57 3.37
N ALA A 12 9.58 -8.46 3.07
CA ALA A 12 10.21 -7.17 2.78
C ALA A 12 9.57 -6.46 1.56
N LYS A 13 9.23 -7.22 0.49
CA LYS A 13 8.53 -6.68 -0.67
C LYS A 13 7.13 -6.21 -0.32
N ILE A 14 6.37 -6.97 0.47
CA ILE A 14 5.02 -6.61 0.91
C ILE A 14 5.08 -5.29 1.69
N ARG A 15 5.99 -5.15 2.67
CA ARG A 15 6.13 -3.90 3.43
C ARG A 15 6.49 -2.70 2.54
N LYS A 16 7.33 -2.91 1.51
CA LYS A 16 7.64 -1.86 0.54
C LYS A 16 6.41 -1.46 -0.29
N ILE A 17 5.59 -2.42 -0.70
CA ILE A 17 4.35 -2.16 -1.42
C ILE A 17 3.37 -1.40 -0.51
N GLU A 18 3.21 -1.80 0.75
CA GLU A 18 2.41 -1.07 1.73
C GLU A 18 2.84 0.39 1.85
N GLY A 19 4.15 0.65 1.95
CA GLY A 19 4.70 1.99 2.01
C GLY A 19 4.31 2.84 0.80
N LYS A 20 4.42 2.28 -0.41
CA LYS A 20 4.03 2.98 -1.64
C LYS A 20 2.51 3.23 -1.74
N ILE A 21 1.68 2.30 -1.28
CA ILE A 21 0.22 2.49 -1.21
C ILE A 21 -0.09 3.64 -0.26
N LEU A 22 0.49 3.65 0.95
CA LEU A 22 0.30 4.73 1.92
C LEU A 22 0.75 6.09 1.37
N GLU A 23 1.91 6.17 0.73
CA GLU A 23 2.42 7.40 0.10
C GLU A 23 1.45 7.94 -0.97
N LYS A 24 0.94 7.06 -1.84
CA LYS A 24 0.00 7.42 -2.91
C LYS A 24 -1.32 7.96 -2.33
N LEU A 25 -1.90 7.26 -1.36
CA LEU A 25 -3.16 7.65 -0.75
C LEU A 25 -3.02 8.92 0.11
N PHE A 26 -1.89 9.09 0.82
CA PHE A 26 -1.56 10.31 1.55
C PHE A 26 -1.48 11.52 0.61
N THR A 27 -0.77 11.38 -0.51
CA THR A 27 -0.67 12.43 -1.54
C THR A 27 -2.04 12.84 -2.08
N LEU A 28 -2.89 11.85 -2.39
CA LEU A 28 -4.25 12.06 -2.87
C LEU A 28 -5.14 12.79 -1.84
N SER A 29 -5.03 12.40 -0.57
CA SER A 29 -5.71 13.08 0.54
C SER A 29 -5.32 14.56 0.62
N ASN A 30 -4.03 14.89 0.48
CA ASN A 30 -3.55 16.28 0.49
C ASN A 30 -4.01 17.09 -0.74
N GLN A 31 -4.33 16.43 -1.85
CA GLN A 31 -4.83 17.05 -3.08
C GLN A 31 -6.35 17.24 -3.10
N GLN A 32 -7.05 16.93 -2.00
CA GLN A 32 -8.52 16.93 -1.94
C GLN A 32 -9.19 15.96 -2.92
N ALA A 33 -8.47 14.92 -3.35
CA ALA A 33 -8.97 13.82 -4.18
C ALA A 33 -8.75 12.49 -3.43
N PRO A 34 -9.46 12.25 -2.31
CA PRO A 34 -9.05 11.25 -1.32
C PRO A 34 -9.34 9.79 -1.71
N LEU A 35 -9.95 9.56 -2.88
CA LEU A 35 -10.33 8.25 -3.38
C LEU A 35 -9.51 7.90 -4.61
N THR A 36 -9.16 6.63 -4.73
CA THR A 36 -8.56 6.07 -5.95
C THR A 36 -9.01 4.63 -6.11
N SER A 37 -9.16 4.20 -7.36
CA SER A 37 -9.59 2.84 -7.68
C SER A 37 -8.47 1.80 -7.53
N ASP A 38 -8.85 0.54 -7.41
CA ASP A 38 -7.95 -0.61 -7.44
C ASP A 38 -7.07 -0.62 -8.70
N ASP A 39 -7.68 -0.33 -9.86
CA ASP A 39 -6.98 -0.25 -11.14
C ASP A 39 -5.92 0.86 -11.15
N GLU A 40 -6.23 2.04 -10.63
CA GLU A 40 -5.27 3.15 -10.53
C GLU A 40 -4.12 2.84 -9.57
N LEU A 41 -4.42 2.22 -8.42
CA LEU A 41 -3.41 1.80 -7.45
C LEU A 41 -2.49 0.71 -8.02
N ARG A 42 -3.04 -0.28 -8.73
CA ARG A 42 -2.24 -1.31 -9.41
C ARG A 42 -1.41 -0.73 -10.55
N ALA A 43 -1.96 0.20 -11.32
CA ALA A 43 -1.23 0.90 -12.37
C ALA A 43 -0.05 1.72 -11.81
N PHE A 44 -0.17 2.25 -10.58
CA PHE A 44 0.92 2.92 -9.88
C PHE A 44 2.02 1.95 -9.38
N LEU A 45 1.71 0.66 -9.24
CA LEU A 45 2.58 -0.37 -8.69
C LEU A 45 2.80 -1.53 -9.68
N PRO A 46 3.35 -1.25 -10.88
CA PRO A 46 3.47 -2.25 -11.95
C PRO A 46 4.36 -3.43 -11.56
N GLU A 47 5.28 -3.26 -10.60
CA GLU A 47 6.11 -4.35 -10.08
C GLU A 47 5.34 -5.45 -9.35
N THR A 48 4.06 -5.21 -9.02
CA THR A 48 3.18 -6.18 -8.37
C THR A 48 2.44 -7.06 -9.36
N THR A 49 2.50 -6.74 -10.66
CA THR A 49 1.81 -7.47 -11.74
C THR A 49 2.19 -8.95 -11.73
N GLY A 50 1.18 -9.82 -11.63
CA GLY A 50 1.38 -11.27 -11.59
C GLY A 50 1.85 -11.83 -10.24
N SER A 51 1.83 -11.02 -9.17
CA SER A 51 2.08 -11.44 -7.78
C SER A 51 0.87 -11.13 -6.89
N SER A 52 0.66 -11.94 -5.85
CA SER A 52 -0.34 -11.68 -4.81
C SER A 52 0.11 -10.63 -3.79
N ASN A 53 1.30 -10.04 -3.94
CA ASN A 53 1.87 -9.15 -2.93
C ASN A 53 1.10 -7.83 -2.80
N PHE A 54 0.49 -7.34 -3.89
CA PHE A 54 -0.43 -6.20 -3.82
C PHE A 54 -1.64 -6.51 -2.96
N ASP A 55 -2.30 -7.65 -3.22
CA ASP A 55 -3.51 -8.05 -2.50
C ASP A 55 -3.24 -8.24 -1.01
N ILE A 56 -2.09 -8.82 -0.65
CA ILE A 56 -1.67 -8.96 0.74
C ILE A 56 -1.37 -7.59 1.36
N ALA A 57 -0.65 -6.71 0.67
CA ALA A 57 -0.29 -5.40 1.20
C ALA A 57 -1.53 -4.52 1.45
N ILE A 58 -2.48 -4.47 0.50
CA ILE A 58 -3.69 -3.67 0.67
C ILE A 58 -4.57 -4.23 1.79
N GLU A 59 -4.67 -5.56 1.92
CA GLU A 59 -5.41 -6.20 3.01
C GLU A 59 -4.77 -5.92 4.37
N ASN A 60 -3.44 -5.99 4.48
CA ASN A 60 -2.72 -5.65 5.71
C ASN A 60 -3.02 -4.20 6.16
N LEU A 61 -3.05 -3.27 5.21
CA LEU A 61 -3.36 -1.87 5.49
C LEU A 61 -4.83 -1.66 5.91
N ILE A 62 -5.76 -2.44 5.34
CA ILE A 62 -7.17 -2.42 5.72
C ILE A 62 -7.37 -3.01 7.13
N VAL A 63 -6.82 -4.19 7.39
CA VAL A 63 -6.88 -4.84 8.71
C VAL A 63 -6.20 -4.00 9.79
N GLY A 64 -5.11 -3.30 9.45
CA GLY A 64 -4.45 -2.34 10.31
C GLY A 64 -5.24 -1.04 10.55
N GLY A 65 -6.35 -0.84 9.83
CA GLY A 65 -7.17 0.37 9.93
C GLY A 65 -6.52 1.62 9.33
N PHE A 66 -5.51 1.46 8.48
CA PHE A 66 -4.77 2.55 7.83
C PHE A 66 -5.40 2.96 6.50
N VAL A 67 -6.08 2.03 5.84
CA VAL A 67 -6.81 2.24 4.59
C VAL A 67 -8.23 1.74 4.75
N SER A 68 -9.20 2.47 4.20
CA SER A 68 -10.58 2.05 4.09
C SER A 68 -10.91 1.71 2.65
N ARG A 69 -11.58 0.58 2.42
CA ARG A 69 -12.24 0.28 1.15
C ARG A 69 -13.62 0.92 1.13
N ILE A 70 -13.90 1.72 0.11
CA ILE A 70 -15.19 2.36 -0.14
C ILE A 70 -15.82 1.67 -1.34
N GLY A 71 -17.05 1.18 -1.19
CA GLY A 71 -17.69 0.37 -2.23
C GLY A 71 -16.93 -0.92 -2.51
N ASN A 72 -16.78 -1.27 -3.79
CA ASN A 72 -16.19 -2.54 -4.21
C ASN A 72 -14.71 -2.42 -4.60
N ASP A 73 -14.26 -1.24 -5.02
CA ASP A 73 -13.01 -1.06 -5.75
C ASP A 73 -12.30 0.28 -5.45
N GLU A 74 -12.79 1.11 -4.54
CA GLU A 74 -12.15 2.37 -4.18
C GLU A 74 -11.47 2.29 -2.81
N TYR A 75 -10.37 3.03 -2.66
CA TYR A 75 -9.60 3.09 -1.43
C TYR A 75 -9.35 4.53 -1.00
N GLN A 76 -9.34 4.73 0.32
CA GLN A 76 -9.05 6.00 0.96
C GLN A 76 -8.13 5.78 2.17
N ILE A 77 -7.17 6.69 2.40
CA ILE A 77 -6.38 6.68 3.63
C ILE A 77 -7.21 7.14 4.83
N THR A 78 -7.10 6.45 5.96
CA THR A 78 -7.74 6.87 7.22
C THR A 78 -6.86 7.88 7.97
N MET A 79 -7.39 8.47 9.04
CA MET A 79 -6.56 9.29 9.93
C MET A 79 -5.38 8.49 10.52
N ASN A 80 -5.63 7.24 10.95
CA ASN A 80 -4.57 6.36 11.43
C ASN A 80 -3.55 6.05 10.32
N GLY A 81 -3.98 5.97 9.07
CA GLY A 81 -3.09 5.80 7.93
C GLY A 81 -2.19 7.00 7.69
N ILE A 82 -2.69 8.22 7.92
CA ILE A 82 -1.89 9.46 7.87
C ILE A 82 -0.84 9.47 8.98
N ASP A 83 -1.21 9.09 10.19
CA ASP A 83 -0.29 8.98 11.32
C ASP A 83 0.78 7.91 11.07
N GLU A 84 0.38 6.75 10.55
CA GLU A 84 1.30 5.65 10.22
C GLU A 84 2.24 6.02 9.06
N HIS A 85 1.73 6.69 8.03
CA HIS A 85 2.56 7.24 6.95
C HIS A 85 3.61 8.19 7.52
N SER A 86 3.20 9.15 8.36
CA SER A 86 4.10 10.12 9.00
C SER A 86 5.16 9.43 9.86
N ARG A 87 4.77 8.40 10.62
CA ARG A 87 5.69 7.58 11.43
C ARG A 87 6.71 6.85 10.56
N ARG A 88 6.27 6.14 9.51
CA ARG A 88 7.15 5.42 8.58
C ARG A 88 8.10 6.36 7.84
N ASN A 89 7.64 7.57 7.48
CA ASN A 89 8.47 8.58 6.85
C ASN A 89 9.60 9.04 7.79
N ASN A 90 9.27 9.35 9.05
CA ASN A 90 10.24 9.78 10.06
C ASN A 90 11.26 8.69 10.40
N GLU A 91 10.86 7.42 10.32
CA GLU A 91 11.72 6.25 10.52
C GLU A 91 12.51 5.85 9.26
N GLY A 92 12.31 6.53 8.13
CA GLY A 92 12.98 6.23 6.85
C GLY A 92 12.54 4.92 6.21
N MET A 93 11.35 4.42 6.52
CA MET A 93 10.84 3.11 6.09
C MET A 93 9.91 3.15 4.87
N LEU A 94 9.68 4.33 4.27
CA LEU A 94 8.84 4.47 3.07
C LEU A 94 9.56 4.15 1.74
N PHE A 95 10.87 3.84 1.76
CA PHE A 95 11.71 3.74 0.55
C PHE A 95 12.44 2.39 0.40
#